data_AF-G8TS45-F1
#
_entry.id   AF-G8TS45-F1
#
_cell.length_a   1.000
_cell.length_b   1.000
_cell.length_c   1.000
_cell.angle_alpha   90.00
_cell.angle_beta   90.00
_cell.angle_gamma   90.00
#
_symmetry.space_group_name_H-M   'P 1'
#
loop_
_entity.id
_entity.type
_entity.pdbx_description
1 polymer ?
#
loop_
_entity_poly.entity_id
_entity_poly.type
_entity_poly.pdbx_seq_one_letter_code
_entity_poly.pdbx_strand_id
1 'polypeptide(L)'
;MQWPEFHTFYAQLSSEKLGNLVQSVTDPAFYPWEKALSGLPPEVQKQLTETIPPIVTDIALAVSTHLLHAYHDWLKTVLNTEE
;
A
#
# COMPACT_ATOMS: atom_id res chain seq x y z
N MET A 1 -14.13 7.22 -23.40
CA MET A 1 -14.18 7.12 -21.93
C MET A 1 -12.77 7.36 -21.42
N GLN A 2 -12.56 8.33 -20.53
CA GLN A 2 -11.27 8.57 -19.92
C GLN A 2 -11.23 7.81 -18.60
N TRP A 3 -10.20 6.97 -18.40
CA TRP A 3 -10.06 6.24 -17.15
C TRP A 3 -9.76 7.21 -16.01
N PRO A 4 -10.45 7.09 -14.86
CA PRO A 4 -10.14 7.92 -13.71
C PRO A 4 -8.69 7.69 -13.27
N GLU A 5 -7.91 8.76 -13.04
CA GLU A 5 -6.50 8.66 -12.67
C GLU A 5 -6.31 8.35 -11.18
N PHE A 6 -5.21 7.66 -10.82
CA PHE A 6 -4.87 7.35 -9.42
C PHE A 6 -4.80 8.59 -8.53
N HIS A 7 -4.29 9.72 -9.04
CA HIS A 7 -4.21 10.96 -8.27
C HIS A 7 -5.60 11.48 -7.86
N THR A 8 -6.63 11.20 -8.65
CA THR A 8 -8.02 11.63 -8.39
C THR A 8 -8.59 10.83 -7.22
N PHE A 9 -8.33 9.53 -7.17
CA PHE A 9 -8.63 8.69 -6.02
C PHE A 9 -7.85 9.16 -4.78
N TYR A 10 -6.55 9.35 -4.92
CA TYR A 10 -5.67 9.72 -3.79
C TYR A 10 -6.08 11.05 -3.15
N ALA A 11 -6.49 12.04 -3.96
CA ALA A 11 -6.97 13.34 -3.48
C ALA A 11 -8.28 13.26 -2.66
N GLN A 12 -9.03 12.16 -2.75
CA GLN A 12 -10.27 11.94 -1.98
C GLN A 12 -10.03 11.26 -0.63
N LEU A 13 -8.80 10.79 -0.37
CA LEU A 13 -8.45 10.14 0.90
C LEU A 13 -8.21 11.20 1.99
N SER A 14 -8.95 11.10 3.10
CA SER A 14 -8.69 11.91 4.28
C SER A 14 -7.43 11.41 5.01
N SER A 15 -6.77 12.30 5.76
CA SER A 15 -5.65 11.93 6.63
C SER A 15 -6.01 10.83 7.63
N GLU A 16 -7.27 10.78 8.08
CA GLU A 16 -7.81 9.72 8.93
C GLU A 16 -7.83 8.36 8.22
N LYS A 17 -8.34 8.30 6.98
CA LYS A 17 -8.34 7.07 6.18
C LYS A 17 -6.92 6.57 5.91
N LEU A 18 -5.99 7.48 5.59
CA LEU A 18 -4.58 7.15 5.42
C LEU A 18 -3.95 6.65 6.72
N GLY A 19 -4.26 7.29 7.86
CA GLY A 19 -3.80 6.87 9.18
C GLY A 19 -4.30 5.47 9.57
N ASN A 20 -5.57 5.17 9.32
CA ASN A 20 -6.15 3.84 9.57
C ASN A 20 -5.52 2.76 8.67
N LEU A 21 -5.22 3.10 7.42
CA LEU A 21 -4.55 2.20 6.48
C LEU A 21 -3.13 1.88 6.96
N VAL A 22 -2.37 2.90 7.36
CA VAL A 22 -1.04 2.72 7.97
C VAL A 22 -1.13 1.85 9.22
N GLN A 23 -2.06 2.15 10.14
CA GLN A 23 -2.24 1.37 11.36
C GLN A 23 -2.52 -0.11 11.08
N SER A 24 -3.39 -0.40 10.12
CA SER A 24 -3.78 -1.76 9.75
C SER A 24 -2.62 -2.61 9.20
N VAL A 25 -1.61 -1.97 8.60
CA VAL A 25 -0.44 -2.67 8.04
C VAL A 25 0.77 -2.64 8.96
N THR A 26 0.80 -1.73 9.92
CA THR A 26 1.84 -1.66 10.96
C THR A 26 1.60 -2.60 12.12
N ASP A 27 0.39 -3.17 12.24
CA ASP A 27 0.04 -4.07 13.33
C ASP A 27 0.90 -5.35 13.23
N PRO A 28 1.79 -5.60 14.20
CA PRO A 28 2.70 -6.76 14.19
C PRO A 28 1.96 -8.09 14.17
N ALA A 29 0.68 -8.13 14.57
CA ALA A 29 -0.14 -9.34 14.54
C ALA A 29 -0.53 -9.76 13.11
N PHE A 30 -0.47 -8.85 12.13
CA PHE A 30 -0.99 -9.07 10.78
C PHE A 30 0.10 -9.20 9.70
N TYR A 31 1.36 -8.84 9.98
CA TYR A 31 2.42 -8.90 8.97
C TYR A 31 3.77 -9.43 9.51
N PRO A 32 4.05 -10.73 9.37
CA PRO A 32 5.37 -11.27 9.68
C PRO A 32 6.37 -10.84 8.60
N TRP A 33 7.19 -9.83 8.91
CA TRP A 33 8.22 -9.20 8.08
C TRP A 33 9.13 -10.21 7.33
N GLU A 34 9.43 -11.35 7.95
CA GLU A 34 10.25 -12.43 7.38
C GLU A 34 9.67 -12.99 6.07
N LYS A 35 8.34 -12.97 5.92
CA LYS A 35 7.68 -13.42 4.68
C LYS A 35 7.76 -12.38 3.57
N ALA A 36 7.71 -11.09 3.89
CA ALA A 36 7.69 -10.02 2.90
C ALA A 36 9.02 -9.89 2.15
N LEU A 37 10.14 -10.12 2.86
CA LEU A 37 11.48 -10.04 2.30
C LEU A 37 11.91 -11.30 1.55
N SER A 38 11.24 -12.44 1.79
CA SER A 38 11.64 -13.76 1.25
C SER A 38 11.69 -13.86 -0.28
N GLY A 39 10.98 -12.97 -0.99
CA GLY A 39 10.95 -12.94 -2.46
C GLY A 39 12.00 -12.02 -3.11
N LEU A 40 12.77 -11.26 -2.33
CA LEU A 40 13.74 -10.30 -2.85
C LEU A 40 15.15 -10.91 -2.95
N PRO A 41 15.99 -10.46 -3.90
CA PRO A 41 17.40 -10.85 -3.95
C PRO A 41 18.14 -10.50 -2.64
N PRO A 42 19.10 -11.31 -2.17
CA PRO A 42 19.77 -11.12 -0.87
C PRO A 42 20.41 -9.74 -0.69
N GLU A 43 21.03 -9.24 -1.75
CA GLU A 43 21.65 -7.91 -1.84
C GLU A 43 20.63 -6.78 -1.66
N VAL A 44 19.40 -6.95 -2.16
CA VAL A 44 18.30 -6.00 -1.97
C VAL A 44 17.76 -6.07 -0.55
N GLN A 45 17.59 -7.28 -0.01
CA GLN A 45 17.20 -7.46 1.40
C GLN A 45 18.19 -6.75 2.31
N LYS A 46 19.50 -6.95 2.09
CA LYS A 46 20.56 -6.34 2.88
C LYS A 46 20.54 -4.81 2.80
N GLN A 47 20.47 -4.23 1.59
CA GLN A 47 20.37 -2.78 1.41
C GLN A 47 19.14 -2.19 2.09
N LEU A 48 17.98 -2.84 1.97
CA LEU A 48 16.74 -2.41 2.59
C LEU A 48 16.80 -2.51 4.11
N THR A 49 17.52 -3.50 4.66
CA THR A 49 17.69 -3.68 6.10
C THR A 49 18.68 -2.68 6.69
N GLU A 50 19.70 -2.29 5.93
CA GLU A 50 20.80 -1.41 6.38
C GLU A 50 20.50 0.09 6.19
N THR A 51 19.73 0.46 5.16
CA THR A 51 19.55 1.88 4.76
C THR A 51 18.26 2.49 5.29
N ILE A 52 17.22 1.66 5.43
CA ILE A 52 15.90 2.07 5.87
C ILE A 52 15.56 1.17 7.04
N PRO A 53 15.07 1.68 8.18
CA PRO A 53 14.56 0.80 9.22
C PRO A 53 13.58 -0.17 8.55
N PRO A 54 13.73 -1.50 8.65
CA PRO A 54 12.90 -2.46 7.90
C PRO A 54 11.40 -2.14 8.01
N ILE A 55 10.99 -1.68 9.18
CA ILE A 55 9.66 -1.17 9.48
C ILE A 55 9.18 -0.05 8.55
N VAL A 56 10.02 0.92 8.15
CA VAL A 56 9.64 2.03 7.26
C VAL A 56 9.46 1.55 5.82
N THR A 57 10.32 0.66 5.33
CA THR A 57 10.17 0.06 3.98
C THR A 57 8.90 -0.78 3.91
N ASP A 58 8.66 -1.60 4.93
CA ASP A 58 7.53 -2.53 4.97
C ASP A 58 6.20 -1.79 5.11
N ILE A 59 6.16 -0.73 5.92
CA ILE A 59 5.00 0.16 6.01
C ILE A 59 4.75 0.81 4.64
N ALA A 60 5.78 1.34 3.98
CA ALA A 60 5.61 1.97 2.67
C ALA A 60 5.10 0.98 1.61
N LEU A 61 5.63 -0.25 1.58
CA LEU A 61 5.22 -1.28 0.63
C LEU A 61 3.79 -1.77 0.90
N ALA A 62 3.46 -2.00 2.17
CA ALA A 62 2.14 -2.47 2.58
C ALA A 62 1.07 -1.40 2.39
N VAL A 63 1.35 -0.14 2.74
CA VAL A 63 0.50 1.03 2.45
C VAL A 63 0.27 1.14 0.94
N SER A 64 1.33 1.03 0.13
CA SER A 64 1.22 1.12 -1.33
C SER A 64 0.32 0.02 -1.91
N THR A 65 0.45 -1.21 -1.40
CA THR A 65 -0.38 -2.36 -1.82
C THR A 65 -1.85 -2.17 -1.45
N HIS A 66 -2.12 -1.71 -0.23
CA HIS A 66 -3.50 -1.45 0.22
C HIS A 66 -4.13 -0.27 -0.51
N LEU A 67 -3.35 0.77 -0.83
CA LEU A 67 -3.80 1.88 -1.68
C LEU A 67 -4.16 1.42 -3.08
N LEU A 68 -3.38 0.49 -3.67
CA LEU A 68 -3.68 -0.09 -4.97
C LEU A 68 -4.98 -0.91 -4.97
N HIS A 69 -5.21 -1.72 -3.92
CA HIS A 69 -6.49 -2.45 -3.78
C HIS A 69 -7.68 -1.50 -3.59
N ALA A 70 -7.55 -0.49 -2.72
CA ALA A 70 -8.59 0.49 -2.50
C ALA A 70 -8.91 1.30 -3.78
N TYR A 71 -7.88 1.62 -4.57
CA TYR A 71 -8.04 2.24 -5.88
C TYR A 71 -8.79 1.34 -6.86
N HIS A 72 -8.43 0.06 -6.92
CA HIS A 72 -9.09 -0.91 -7.78
C HIS A 72 -10.58 -1.07 -7.44
N ASP A 73 -10.93 -1.12 -6.15
CA ASP A 73 -12.33 -1.22 -5.73
C ASP A 73 -13.11 0.08 -5.96
N TRP A 74 -12.45 1.23 -5.80
CA TRP A 74 -13.01 2.51 -6.20
C TRP A 74 -13.28 2.58 -7.70
N LEU A 75 -12.34 2.13 -8.54
CA LEU A 75 -12.53 2.05 -9.99
C LEU A 75 -13.74 1.21 -10.37
N LYS A 76 -13.94 0.03 -9.75
CA LYS A 76 -15.15 -0.79 -9.98
C LYS A 76 -16.43 -0.01 -9.67
N THR A 77 -16.42 0.77 -8.60
CA THR A 77 -17.59 1.56 -8.20
C THR A 77 -17.89 2.66 -9.22
N VAL A 78 -16.86 3.43 -9.59
CA VAL A 78 -17.00 4.55 -10.54
C VAL A 78 -17.43 4.04 -11.93
N LEU A 79 -16.82 2.96 -12.41
CA LEU A 79 -17.11 2.41 -13.75
C LEU A 79 -18.46 1.69 -13.83
N ASN A 80 -18.92 1.06 -12.75
CA ASN A 80 -20.25 0.45 -12.70
C ASN A 80 -21.39 1.47 -12.51
N THR A 81 -21.08 2.74 -12.23
CA THR A 81 -22.11 3.80 -12.10
C THR A 81 -22.39 4.49 -13.43
N GLU A 82 -21.65 4.16 -14.50
CA GLU A 82 -21.82 4.72 -15.85
C GLU A 82 -22.62 3.83 -16.82
N GLU A 83 -23.21 2.71 -16.35
CA GLU A 83 -24.23 1.91 -17.05
C GLU A 83 -25.66 2.25 -16.58
#